data_AF-H3AAC0-F1
#
_entry.id   AF-H3AAC0-F1
#
_cell.length_a   1.000
_cell.length_b   1.000
_cell.length_c   1.000
_cell.angle_alpha   90.00
_cell.angle_beta   90.00
_cell.angle_gamma   90.00
#
_symmetry.space_group_name_H-M   'P 1'
#
loop_
_entity.id
_entity.type
_entity.pdbx_description
1 polymer ?
#
loop_
_entity_poly.entity_id
_entity_poly.type
_entity_poly.pdbx_seq_one_letter_code
_entity_poly.pdbx_strand_id
1 'polypeptide(L)'
;MQMGIFKVCLVVATAVINHPLFFQKENATLPESDDDIITRMKEHEEHLKMEMLRLEQDLHKMDEERHQNPEQGPRNEENPIWDLWSAMSLIIFLIIEIWRQELQDEASHESSNEEDDLTVAGNFSQKVALPDKIVLASFHEKCIRISNNDLSRTKEFVEGFADDLLEALRSVCNRDADMEVEDCIGIGSLYESWRVHKPLLCDLIVPFAPPEPYRFKAQVCFSGNGVPPDKQGCGKIKVIQGNEDVAGCVCGKTNLGEDMLCLLHSNNERSLNSSVMEDLLCSKGTQYLNTGQVMKWFQIAVTKAWNKISHKYDFELTFRNLDSPGALKIKFRSGKVIVFNITPVVQFEDSDVYFVSHFANDALLDDCSSDIYWSLSFAVYERRLLKSLAKKLPENSCHLSCLQIVSFLHRKQCNLTGRSGLNNYHLKTVLLHLLFSRPFSDWGFENLEVRLRDMLRYLEKSLQEKRLSHSLIGNRFIPADICLPLVFQKAEPPNLFRPLVLERAAYKKTVDTFYEMLKNAAVLIKEYTLHLPNGHLDMNMSLNTS
;
A
#
# COMPACT_ATOMS: atom_id res chain seq x y z
N MET A 1 40.31 22.15 -13.51
CA MET A 1 39.25 21.40 -12.78
C MET A 1 39.25 19.90 -13.14
N GLN A 2 40.39 19.20 -12.99
CA GLN A 2 40.50 17.76 -13.33
C GLN A 2 40.79 16.85 -12.11
N MET A 3 41.03 17.41 -10.91
CA MET A 3 41.35 16.61 -9.71
C MET A 3 40.10 16.10 -8.95
N GLY A 4 38.91 16.63 -9.27
CA GLY A 4 37.67 16.29 -8.55
C GLY A 4 37.06 14.95 -8.97
N ILE A 5 37.08 14.64 -10.26
CA ILE A 5 36.40 13.45 -10.81
C ILE A 5 37.20 12.18 -10.52
N PHE A 6 38.54 12.26 -10.57
CA PHE A 6 39.41 11.12 -10.23
C PHE A 6 39.29 10.73 -8.74
N LYS A 7 39.11 11.71 -7.84
CA LYS A 7 38.84 11.44 -6.42
C LYS A 7 37.50 10.75 -6.19
N VAL A 8 36.47 11.09 -6.96
CA VAL A 8 35.16 10.42 -6.88
C VAL A 8 35.24 8.98 -7.40
N CYS A 9 35.96 8.74 -8.50
CA CYS A 9 36.15 7.38 -9.03
C CYS A 9 37.03 6.51 -8.11
N LEU A 10 38.06 7.08 -7.46
CA LEU A 10 38.89 6.32 -6.53
C LEU A 10 38.12 5.95 -5.24
N VAL A 11 37.26 6.84 -4.75
CA VAL A 11 36.39 6.58 -3.58
C VAL A 11 35.31 5.54 -3.92
N VAL A 12 34.81 5.53 -5.15
CA VAL A 12 33.87 4.49 -5.62
C VAL A 12 34.60 3.15 -5.82
N ALA A 13 35.82 3.15 -6.34
CA ALA A 13 36.61 1.93 -6.51
C ALA A 13 37.05 1.33 -5.16
N THR A 14 37.42 2.15 -4.17
CA THR A 14 37.76 1.64 -2.83
C THR A 14 36.52 1.22 -2.04
N ALA A 15 35.36 1.85 -2.24
CA ALA A 15 34.10 1.42 -1.63
C ALA A 15 33.55 0.10 -2.22
N VAL A 16 33.88 -0.21 -3.48
CA VAL A 16 33.52 -1.49 -4.12
C VAL A 16 34.49 -2.61 -3.74
N ILE A 17 35.77 -2.30 -3.53
CA ILE A 17 36.80 -3.30 -3.18
C ILE A 17 36.79 -3.64 -1.67
N ASN A 18 36.37 -2.73 -0.78
CA ASN A 18 36.28 -2.98 0.66
C ASN A 18 34.89 -3.40 1.17
N HIS A 19 34.01 -3.93 0.31
CA HIS A 19 32.72 -4.45 0.76
C HIS A 19 32.92 -5.78 1.52
N PRO A 20 32.53 -5.89 2.81
CA PRO A 20 32.92 -7.02 3.68
C PRO A 20 32.00 -8.24 3.49
N LEU A 21 31.85 -8.73 2.26
CA LEU A 21 30.98 -9.88 1.95
C LEU A 21 31.67 -11.07 1.29
N PHE A 22 33.00 -11.05 1.16
CA PHE A 22 33.76 -12.21 0.71
C PHE A 22 34.54 -12.85 1.87
N PHE A 23 33.82 -13.49 2.79
CA PHE A 23 34.38 -14.63 3.52
C PHE A 23 33.33 -15.73 3.64
N GLN A 24 33.54 -16.79 2.86
CA GLN A 24 32.90 -18.09 3.04
C GLN A 24 33.16 -18.56 4.47
N LYS A 25 32.09 -18.79 5.24
CA LYS A 25 32.17 -19.47 6.52
C LYS A 25 31.90 -20.96 6.29
N GLU A 26 32.97 -21.73 6.08
CA GLU A 26 32.96 -23.16 6.35
C GLU A 26 33.01 -23.41 7.87
N ASN A 27 32.45 -24.54 8.26
CA ASN A 27 32.14 -25.01 9.60
C ASN A 27 33.29 -24.89 10.62
N ALA A 28 33.00 -24.46 11.86
CA ALA A 28 33.32 -25.20 13.11
C ALA A 28 33.12 -24.35 14.38
N THR A 29 32.66 -25.05 15.42
CA THR A 29 32.56 -24.81 16.87
C THR A 29 33.71 -24.10 17.58
N LEU A 30 33.39 -23.14 18.48
CA LEU A 30 33.87 -22.94 19.88
C LEU A 30 33.71 -21.45 20.30
N PRO A 31 33.41 -21.14 21.58
CA PRO A 31 33.33 -19.76 22.04
C PRO A 31 34.74 -19.26 22.38
N GLU A 32 35.37 -18.50 21.47
CA GLU A 32 36.53 -17.67 21.84
C GLU A 32 36.04 -16.46 22.65
N SER A 33 36.70 -16.25 23.79
CA SER A 33 36.45 -15.15 24.73
C SER A 33 36.56 -13.78 24.05
N ASP A 34 35.55 -12.93 24.23
CA ASP A 34 35.45 -11.59 23.62
C ASP A 34 36.71 -10.72 23.83
N ASP A 35 37.47 -10.97 24.90
CA ASP A 35 38.71 -10.24 25.21
C ASP A 35 39.83 -10.46 24.17
N ASP A 36 39.93 -11.65 23.57
CA ASP A 36 40.95 -11.96 22.54
C ASP A 36 40.59 -11.36 21.17
N ILE A 37 39.32 -11.02 20.96
CA ILE A 37 38.85 -10.32 19.77
C ILE A 37 39.17 -8.83 19.91
N ILE A 38 38.99 -8.27 21.10
CA ILE A 38 39.26 -6.85 21.39
C ILE A 38 40.75 -6.54 21.31
N THR A 39 41.63 -7.43 21.78
CA THR A 39 43.10 -7.26 21.66
C THR A 39 43.55 -7.27 20.20
N ARG A 40 43.08 -8.23 19.41
CA ARG A 40 43.36 -8.28 17.96
C ARG A 40 42.83 -7.05 17.20
N MET A 41 41.66 -6.52 17.59
CA MET A 41 41.14 -5.28 17.00
C MET A 41 42.01 -4.06 17.33
N LYS A 42 42.55 -3.97 18.55
CA LYS A 42 43.47 -2.89 18.92
C LYS A 42 44.81 -2.97 18.18
N GLU A 43 45.40 -4.16 18.08
CA GLU A 43 46.64 -4.36 17.32
C GLU A 43 46.47 -3.99 15.84
N HIS A 44 45.30 -4.30 15.27
CA HIS A 44 44.99 -3.93 13.89
C HIS A 44 44.83 -2.42 13.70
N GLU A 45 44.23 -1.72 14.68
CA GLU A 45 44.10 -0.26 14.66
C GLU A 45 45.47 0.43 14.73
N GLU A 46 46.39 -0.07 15.58
CA GLU A 46 47.75 0.45 15.68
C GLU A 46 48.57 0.20 14.41
N HIS A 47 48.42 -0.96 13.79
CA HIS A 47 49.06 -1.27 12.50
C HIS A 47 48.60 -0.30 11.40
N LEU A 48 47.29 -0.04 11.28
CA LEU A 48 46.74 0.89 10.29
C LEU A 48 47.25 2.33 10.51
N LYS A 49 47.37 2.78 11.75
CA LYS A 49 47.92 4.12 12.07
C LYS A 49 49.40 4.22 11.67
N MET A 50 50.18 3.17 11.89
CA MET A 50 51.59 3.11 11.47
C MET A 50 51.74 3.13 9.94
N GLU A 51 50.88 2.40 9.24
CA GLU A 51 50.91 2.35 7.77
C GLU A 51 50.51 3.69 7.14
N MET A 52 49.53 4.37 7.73
CA MET A 52 49.11 5.71 7.31
C MET A 52 50.25 6.74 7.48
N LEU A 53 50.96 6.72 8.61
CA LEU A 53 52.12 7.59 8.84
C LEU A 53 53.27 7.32 7.86
N ARG A 54 53.50 6.04 7.50
CA ARG A 54 54.50 5.66 6.50
C ARG A 54 54.15 6.22 5.12
N LEU A 55 52.90 6.09 4.70
CA LEU A 55 52.43 6.61 3.41
C LEU A 55 52.52 8.14 3.35
N GLU A 56 52.26 8.82 4.46
CA GLU A 56 52.37 10.28 4.55
C GLU A 56 53.82 10.76 4.43
N GLN A 57 54.77 10.02 5.01
CA GLN A 57 56.21 10.26 4.82
C GLN A 57 56.68 9.98 3.39
N ASP A 58 56.19 8.91 2.76
CA ASP A 58 56.54 8.57 1.38
C ASP A 58 55.99 9.62 0.38
N LEU A 59 54.79 10.16 0.64
CA LEU A 59 54.25 11.29 -0.12
C LEU A 59 55.08 12.56 0.03
N HIS A 60 55.53 12.87 1.26
CA HIS A 60 56.39 14.03 1.51
C HIS A 60 57.75 13.90 0.81
N LYS A 61 58.36 12.70 0.80
CA LYS A 61 59.57 12.41 0.04
C LYS A 61 59.37 12.55 -1.47
N MET A 62 58.25 12.04 -1.99
CA MET A 62 57.93 12.17 -3.41
C MET A 62 57.71 13.63 -3.84
N ASP A 63 57.13 14.46 -2.96
CA ASP A 63 57.01 15.89 -3.23
C ASP A 63 58.37 16.60 -3.14
N GLU A 64 59.26 16.25 -2.20
CA GLU A 64 60.62 16.81 -2.16
C GLU A 64 61.47 16.41 -3.39
N GLU A 65 61.37 15.16 -3.85
CA GLU A 65 62.05 14.66 -5.05
C GLU A 65 61.54 15.38 -6.32
N ARG A 66 60.25 15.74 -6.36
CA ARG A 66 59.66 16.53 -7.46
C ARG A 66 60.15 17.98 -7.48
N HIS A 67 60.51 18.56 -6.34
CA HIS A 67 61.03 19.93 -6.26
C HIS A 67 62.55 20.03 -6.56
N GLN A 68 63.29 18.91 -6.60
CA GLN A 68 64.74 18.90 -6.85
C GLN A 68 65.14 18.65 -8.32
N ASN A 69 64.22 18.26 -9.21
CA ASN A 69 64.48 18.09 -10.64
C ASN A 69 63.45 18.82 -11.52
N PRO A 70 63.70 20.08 -11.91
CA PRO A 70 62.75 20.87 -12.67
C PRO A 70 63.04 20.83 -14.18
N GLU A 71 63.18 19.66 -14.81
CA GLU A 71 63.22 19.60 -16.29
C GLU A 71 62.54 18.34 -16.82
N GLN A 72 61.26 18.50 -17.18
CA GLN A 72 60.65 18.06 -18.45
C GLN A 72 59.12 18.12 -18.31
N GLY A 73 58.53 19.21 -18.79
CA GLY A 73 57.10 19.24 -19.11
C GLY A 73 56.91 19.02 -20.62
N PRO A 74 55.87 18.28 -21.06
CA PRO A 74 55.39 18.43 -22.43
C PRO A 74 54.36 19.56 -22.51
N ARG A 75 54.59 20.39 -23.53
CA ARG A 75 53.80 21.51 -24.03
C ARG A 75 52.38 21.12 -24.45
N ASN A 76 51.48 22.10 -24.31
CA ASN A 76 50.20 22.19 -25.00
C ASN A 76 50.33 21.95 -26.51
N GLU A 77 49.59 20.95 -27.00
CA GLU A 77 48.99 20.97 -28.34
C GLU A 77 47.48 20.71 -28.17
N GLU A 78 46.68 21.68 -28.62
CA GLU A 78 45.22 21.61 -28.62
C GLU A 78 44.77 20.51 -29.58
N ASN A 79 44.31 19.37 -29.04
CA ASN A 79 43.90 18.21 -29.84
C ASN A 79 42.37 18.23 -30.09
N PRO A 80 41.91 18.34 -31.35
CA PRO A 80 40.48 18.28 -31.71
C PRO A 80 39.86 16.88 -31.53
N ILE A 81 40.66 15.91 -31.07
CA ILE A 81 40.25 14.53 -30.77
C ILE A 81 39.39 14.46 -29.49
N TRP A 82 39.50 15.43 -28.58
CA TRP A 82 38.78 15.41 -27.30
C TRP A 82 37.29 15.80 -27.40
N ASP A 83 36.92 16.67 -28.34
CA ASP A 83 35.51 16.99 -28.62
C ASP A 83 34.79 15.82 -29.29
N LEU A 84 35.52 14.99 -30.04
CA LEU A 84 34.96 13.83 -30.71
C LEU A 84 34.50 12.76 -29.71
N TRP A 85 35.28 12.50 -28.66
CA TRP A 85 34.89 11.55 -27.60
C TRP A 85 33.72 12.05 -26.74
N SER A 86 33.68 13.36 -26.51
CA SER A 86 32.59 14.02 -25.78
C SER A 86 31.28 14.00 -26.59
N ALA A 87 31.35 14.28 -27.88
CA ALA A 87 30.23 14.18 -28.81
C ALA A 87 29.76 12.72 -28.97
N MET A 88 30.68 11.76 -29.10
CA MET A 88 30.33 10.34 -29.18
C MET A 88 29.65 9.85 -27.89
N SER A 89 30.06 10.34 -26.73
CA SER A 89 29.42 10.01 -25.45
C SER A 89 27.99 10.56 -25.36
N LEU A 90 27.76 11.80 -25.85
CA LEU A 90 26.41 12.39 -25.93
C LEU A 90 25.52 11.68 -26.95
N ILE A 91 26.08 11.27 -28.11
CA ILE A 91 25.36 10.50 -29.12
C ILE A 91 24.99 9.11 -28.58
N ILE A 92 25.89 8.43 -27.86
CA ILE A 92 25.59 7.16 -27.19
C ILE A 92 24.50 7.37 -26.13
N PHE A 93 24.55 8.45 -25.36
CA PHE A 93 23.52 8.76 -24.36
C PHE A 93 22.14 9.03 -25.00
N LEU A 94 22.11 9.76 -26.11
CA LEU A 94 20.89 10.01 -26.88
C LEU A 94 20.36 8.72 -27.53
N ILE A 95 21.22 7.85 -28.02
CA ILE A 95 20.84 6.52 -28.51
C ILE A 95 20.24 5.70 -27.36
N ILE A 96 20.86 5.66 -26.18
CA ILE A 96 20.30 4.95 -25.01
C ILE A 96 18.93 5.53 -24.61
N GLU A 97 18.74 6.84 -24.68
CA GLU A 97 17.46 7.51 -24.38
C GLU A 97 16.37 7.22 -25.44
N ILE A 98 16.74 7.19 -26.72
CA ILE A 98 15.85 6.82 -27.83
C ILE A 98 15.47 5.34 -27.75
N TRP A 99 16.44 4.45 -27.49
CA TRP A 99 16.19 3.03 -27.25
C TRP A 99 15.34 2.80 -25.99
N ARG A 100 15.47 3.64 -24.95
CA ARG A 100 14.61 3.59 -23.76
C ARG A 100 13.16 3.99 -24.07
N GLN A 101 12.97 4.94 -24.99
CA GLN A 101 11.64 5.35 -25.47
C GLN A 101 11.03 4.31 -26.42
N GLU A 102 11.83 3.74 -27.32
CA GLU A 102 11.39 2.63 -28.20
C GLU A 102 11.08 1.37 -27.39
N LEU A 103 11.84 0.99 -26.36
CA LEU A 103 11.46 -0.11 -25.46
C LEU A 103 10.16 0.15 -24.67
N GLN A 104 9.79 1.41 -24.45
CA GLN A 104 8.51 1.76 -23.83
C GLN A 104 7.33 1.67 -24.79
N ASP A 105 7.54 1.93 -26.09
CA ASP A 105 6.52 1.79 -27.13
C ASP A 105 6.43 0.35 -27.67
N GLU A 106 7.54 -0.38 -27.75
CA GLU A 106 7.66 -1.74 -28.31
C GLU A 106 7.27 -2.83 -27.29
N ALA A 107 7.19 -2.52 -25.99
CA ALA A 107 6.55 -3.40 -24.99
C ALA A 107 5.04 -3.63 -25.25
N SER A 108 4.46 -2.94 -26.24
CA SER A 108 3.09 -3.16 -26.71
C SER A 108 2.96 -4.10 -27.92
N HIS A 109 4.07 -4.48 -28.59
CA HIS A 109 4.02 -5.38 -29.74
C HIS A 109 5.17 -6.41 -29.75
N GLU A 110 4.73 -7.67 -29.76
CA GLU A 110 5.46 -8.89 -30.13
C GLU A 110 6.26 -9.64 -29.05
N SER A 111 5.68 -10.78 -28.67
CA SER A 111 6.34 -11.89 -28.00
C SER A 111 6.83 -12.90 -29.03
N SER A 112 8.16 -13.03 -29.21
CA SER A 112 8.75 -14.30 -29.67
C SER A 112 10.25 -14.36 -29.38
N ASN A 113 10.61 -15.34 -28.55
CA ASN A 113 11.86 -16.08 -28.40
C ASN A 113 13.25 -15.47 -28.66
N GLU A 114 14.03 -15.59 -27.58
CA GLU A 114 15.36 -16.23 -27.46
C GLU A 114 16.63 -15.37 -27.30
N GLU A 115 17.43 -15.83 -26.32
CA GLU A 115 18.85 -15.56 -26.01
C GLU A 115 19.21 -14.25 -25.29
N ASP A 116 20.24 -14.18 -24.45
CA ASP A 116 20.76 -15.04 -23.37
C ASP A 116 21.67 -14.09 -22.54
N ASP A 117 22.03 -14.49 -21.31
CA ASP A 117 23.08 -13.86 -20.47
C ASP A 117 22.87 -12.42 -19.95
N LEU A 118 22.20 -12.28 -18.78
CA LEU A 118 22.59 -11.43 -17.61
C LEU A 118 21.43 -11.16 -16.62
N THR A 119 20.81 -12.18 -16.01
CA THR A 119 19.95 -11.96 -14.81
C THR A 119 19.95 -13.16 -13.85
N VAL A 120 20.98 -13.29 -13.01
CA VAL A 120 21.08 -14.40 -12.01
C VAL A 120 20.09 -14.24 -10.83
N ALA A 121 19.35 -13.13 -10.70
CA ALA A 121 18.41 -12.91 -9.59
C ALA A 121 16.92 -12.77 -9.99
N GLY A 122 16.57 -12.89 -11.28
CA GLY A 122 15.25 -12.45 -11.78
C GLY A 122 14.15 -13.49 -11.96
N ASN A 123 14.47 -14.79 -11.94
CA ASN A 123 13.56 -15.83 -12.48
C ASN A 123 13.09 -16.87 -11.45
N PHE A 124 13.01 -16.54 -10.15
CA PHE A 124 12.64 -17.54 -9.16
C PHE A 124 11.19 -18.01 -9.36
N SER A 125 10.24 -17.10 -9.62
CA SER A 125 8.85 -17.47 -9.94
C SER A 125 8.70 -18.34 -11.20
N GLN A 126 9.64 -18.24 -12.14
CA GLN A 126 9.66 -19.08 -13.34
C GLN A 126 10.12 -20.52 -13.03
N LYS A 127 11.02 -20.67 -12.05
CA LYS A 127 11.54 -21.98 -11.61
C LYS A 127 10.66 -22.68 -10.56
N VAL A 128 9.68 -22.00 -9.99
CA VAL A 128 8.75 -22.60 -9.01
C VAL A 128 7.85 -23.61 -9.71
N ALA A 129 7.92 -24.87 -9.27
CA ALA A 129 7.04 -25.95 -9.73
C ALA A 129 5.64 -25.80 -9.11
N LEU A 130 4.77 -25.02 -9.75
CA LEU A 130 3.36 -24.95 -9.38
C LEU A 130 2.66 -26.27 -9.75
N PRO A 131 1.72 -26.77 -8.92
CA PRO A 131 0.89 -27.92 -9.28
C PRO A 131 0.01 -27.64 -10.51
N ASP A 132 -0.34 -28.70 -11.23
CA ASP A 132 -1.23 -28.64 -12.39
C ASP A 132 -2.61 -28.05 -12.04
N LYS A 133 -3.30 -27.51 -13.05
CA LYS A 133 -4.60 -26.83 -12.94
C LYS A 133 -5.65 -27.64 -12.17
N ILE A 134 -5.66 -28.97 -12.32
CA ILE A 134 -6.64 -29.85 -11.66
C ILE A 134 -6.42 -29.85 -10.14
N VAL A 135 -5.16 -29.91 -9.70
CA VAL A 135 -4.79 -29.86 -8.29
C VAL A 135 -5.11 -28.48 -7.71
N LEU A 136 -4.79 -27.42 -8.45
CA LEU A 136 -5.13 -26.05 -8.05
C LEU A 136 -6.64 -25.83 -7.92
N ALA A 137 -7.43 -26.37 -8.84
CA ALA A 137 -8.89 -26.29 -8.81
C ALA A 137 -9.49 -27.08 -7.64
N SER A 138 -9.03 -28.31 -7.41
CA SER A 138 -9.44 -29.11 -6.25
C SER A 138 -9.06 -28.42 -4.94
N PHE A 139 -7.88 -27.82 -4.86
CA PHE A 139 -7.44 -27.05 -3.70
C PHE A 139 -8.35 -25.84 -3.46
N HIS A 140 -8.64 -25.09 -4.52
CA HIS A 140 -9.54 -23.94 -4.46
C HIS A 140 -10.94 -24.35 -3.97
N GLU A 141 -11.50 -25.42 -4.52
CA GLU A 141 -12.81 -25.90 -4.13
C GLU A 141 -12.86 -26.36 -2.67
N LYS A 142 -11.85 -27.10 -2.20
CA LYS A 142 -11.86 -27.70 -0.86
C LYS A 142 -11.45 -26.72 0.25
N CYS A 143 -10.44 -25.89 0.00
CA CYS A 143 -9.83 -25.06 1.04
C CYS A 143 -10.39 -23.63 1.06
N ILE A 144 -10.77 -23.11 -0.11
CA ILE A 144 -11.10 -21.69 -0.31
C ILE A 144 -12.61 -21.49 -0.49
N ARG A 145 -13.30 -22.37 -1.24
CA ARG A 145 -14.74 -22.21 -1.50
C ARG A 145 -15.53 -22.23 -0.18
N ILE A 146 -16.36 -21.21 0.00
CA ILE A 146 -17.33 -21.09 1.09
C ILE A 146 -18.71 -21.15 0.45
N SER A 147 -19.65 -21.84 1.10
CA SER A 147 -21.06 -21.84 0.67
C SER A 147 -21.57 -20.42 0.48
N ASN A 148 -22.09 -20.11 -0.72
CA ASN A 148 -22.62 -18.79 -1.04
C ASN A 148 -23.82 -18.41 -0.15
N ASN A 149 -24.55 -19.41 0.36
CA ASN A 149 -25.73 -19.19 1.20
C ASN A 149 -25.36 -18.65 2.59
N ASP A 150 -24.32 -19.20 3.22
CA ASP A 150 -23.83 -18.69 4.51
C ASP A 150 -23.29 -17.28 4.38
N LEU A 151 -22.68 -16.98 3.24
CA LEU A 151 -22.15 -15.66 2.90
C LEU A 151 -23.27 -14.62 2.76
N SER A 152 -24.31 -14.90 1.95
CA SER A 152 -25.44 -13.99 1.77
C SER A 152 -26.10 -13.69 3.11
N ARG A 153 -26.35 -14.75 3.90
CA ARG A 153 -26.97 -14.62 5.22
C ARG A 153 -26.11 -13.80 6.19
N THR A 154 -24.79 -14.01 6.22
CA THR A 154 -23.91 -13.21 7.07
C THR A 154 -23.82 -11.76 6.59
N LYS A 155 -23.79 -11.53 5.29
CA LYS A 155 -23.80 -10.19 4.71
C LYS A 155 -25.09 -9.44 5.07
N GLU A 156 -26.25 -10.01 4.76
CA GLU A 156 -27.57 -9.43 5.05
C GLU A 156 -27.73 -9.13 6.55
N PHE A 157 -27.27 -10.05 7.41
CA PHE A 157 -27.30 -9.83 8.86
C PHE A 157 -26.40 -8.66 9.29
N VAL A 158 -25.18 -8.56 8.76
CA VAL A 158 -24.24 -7.50 9.14
C VAL A 158 -24.70 -6.14 8.59
N GLU A 159 -25.20 -6.07 7.36
CA GLU A 159 -25.80 -4.86 6.79
C GLU A 159 -27.00 -4.40 7.63
N GLY A 160 -27.97 -5.29 7.89
CA GLY A 160 -29.14 -4.95 8.71
C GLY A 160 -28.78 -4.54 10.13
N PHE A 161 -27.83 -5.22 10.78
CA PHE A 161 -27.35 -4.82 12.10
C PHE A 161 -26.63 -3.46 12.09
N ALA A 162 -25.83 -3.19 11.06
CA ALA A 162 -25.14 -1.91 10.92
C ALA A 162 -26.15 -0.78 10.71
N ASP A 163 -27.20 -1.01 9.92
CA ASP A 163 -28.27 -0.03 9.70
C ASP A 163 -29.03 0.26 11.01
N ASP A 164 -29.42 -0.77 11.77
CA ASP A 164 -30.06 -0.62 13.09
C ASP A 164 -29.18 0.15 14.08
N LEU A 165 -27.85 -0.09 14.05
CA LEU A 165 -26.87 0.60 14.89
C LEU A 165 -26.71 2.06 14.49
N LEU A 166 -26.66 2.36 13.18
CA LEU A 166 -26.55 3.72 12.67
C LEU A 166 -27.83 4.52 12.88
N GLU A 167 -29.01 3.91 12.74
CA GLU A 167 -30.28 4.53 13.08
C GLU A 167 -30.34 4.89 14.58
N ALA A 168 -29.90 3.97 15.44
CA ALA A 168 -29.77 4.25 16.87
C ALA A 168 -28.80 5.40 17.14
N LEU A 169 -27.67 5.47 16.43
CA LEU A 169 -26.70 6.55 16.54
C LEU A 169 -27.33 7.90 16.15
N ARG A 170 -27.99 7.99 14.99
CA ARG A 170 -28.70 9.19 14.52
C ARG A 170 -29.78 9.67 15.49
N SER A 171 -30.41 8.74 16.21
CA SER A 171 -31.42 9.06 17.21
C SER A 171 -30.88 9.58 18.55
N VAL A 172 -29.57 9.44 18.79
CA VAL A 172 -28.89 9.91 20.02
C VAL A 172 -28.16 11.22 19.78
N CYS A 173 -27.73 11.49 18.55
CA CYS A 173 -27.06 12.71 18.14
C CYS A 173 -28.04 13.90 18.06
N ASN A 174 -27.58 15.07 18.49
CA ASN A 174 -28.26 16.33 18.26
C ASN A 174 -27.91 16.87 16.87
N ARG A 175 -28.91 17.02 15.99
CA ARG A 175 -28.72 17.44 14.58
C ARG A 175 -27.98 18.77 14.43
N ASP A 176 -28.13 19.67 15.40
CA ASP A 176 -27.57 21.02 15.30
C ASP A 176 -26.13 21.13 15.85
N ALA A 177 -25.63 20.10 16.54
CA ALA A 177 -24.37 20.19 17.29
C ALA A 177 -23.42 19.01 17.07
N ASP A 178 -23.95 17.83 16.76
CA ASP A 178 -23.15 16.62 16.56
C ASP A 178 -22.92 16.36 15.06
N MET A 179 -21.88 15.57 14.76
CA MET A 179 -21.62 15.09 13.40
C MET A 179 -22.76 14.18 12.93
N GLU A 180 -23.18 14.35 11.67
CA GLU A 180 -24.23 13.55 11.06
C GLU A 180 -23.61 12.34 10.35
N VAL A 181 -24.13 11.13 10.61
CA VAL A 181 -23.69 9.90 9.93
C VAL A 181 -24.66 9.51 8.82
N GLU A 182 -24.12 9.17 7.67
CA GLU A 182 -24.85 8.63 6.53
C GLU A 182 -24.95 7.11 6.58
N ASP A 183 -25.52 6.50 5.54
CA ASP A 183 -25.72 5.06 5.45
C ASP A 183 -24.39 4.32 5.24
N CYS A 184 -24.35 3.06 5.69
CA CYS A 184 -23.16 2.25 5.54
C CYS A 184 -22.97 1.77 4.10
N ILE A 185 -21.71 1.70 3.67
CA ILE A 185 -21.33 1.17 2.36
C ILE A 185 -20.42 -0.04 2.56
N GLY A 186 -20.88 -1.18 2.06
CA GLY A 186 -20.11 -2.42 2.09
C GLY A 186 -18.94 -2.46 1.12
N ILE A 187 -17.72 -2.60 1.64
CA ILE A 187 -16.47 -2.63 0.88
C ILE A 187 -15.61 -3.87 1.18
N GLY A 188 -14.64 -4.14 0.32
CA GLY A 188 -13.64 -5.18 0.54
C GLY A 188 -14.02 -6.56 0.01
N SER A 189 -13.22 -7.56 0.41
CA SER A 189 -13.17 -8.87 -0.26
C SER A 189 -14.49 -9.66 -0.27
N LEU A 190 -15.37 -9.38 0.69
CA LEU A 190 -16.72 -9.97 0.77
C LEU A 190 -17.60 -9.47 -0.37
N TYR A 191 -17.64 -8.15 -0.57
CA TYR A 191 -18.49 -7.45 -1.53
C TYR A 191 -17.93 -7.53 -2.96
N GLU A 192 -16.64 -7.77 -3.08
CA GLU A 192 -15.92 -7.94 -4.35
C GLU A 192 -15.78 -9.41 -4.78
N SER A 193 -16.39 -10.34 -4.03
CA SER A 193 -16.48 -11.77 -4.35
C SER A 193 -15.18 -12.60 -4.29
N TRP A 194 -14.04 -12.04 -3.87
CA TRP A 194 -12.76 -12.77 -3.79
C TRP A 194 -12.34 -13.26 -2.40
N ARG A 195 -13.06 -12.94 -1.32
CA ARG A 195 -13.12 -13.75 -0.07
C ARG A 195 -11.77 -14.21 0.54
N VAL A 196 -11.07 -13.35 1.28
CA VAL A 196 -9.72 -13.66 1.78
C VAL A 196 -9.66 -14.40 3.13
N HIS A 197 -10.64 -14.17 4.01
CA HIS A 197 -10.52 -14.56 5.42
C HIS A 197 -11.57 -15.58 5.88
N LYS A 198 -11.12 -16.50 6.73
CA LYS A 198 -11.94 -17.28 7.67
C LYS A 198 -11.48 -16.89 9.08
N PRO A 199 -12.36 -16.35 9.96
CA PRO A 199 -13.75 -15.98 9.70
C PRO A 199 -13.87 -14.86 8.66
N LEU A 200 -15.02 -14.80 7.97
CA LEU A 200 -15.33 -13.75 7.01
C LEU A 200 -15.32 -12.40 7.74
N LEU A 201 -14.56 -11.45 7.21
CA LEU A 201 -14.53 -10.06 7.67
C LEU A 201 -15.40 -9.22 6.75
N CYS A 202 -16.39 -8.55 7.32
CA CYS A 202 -17.21 -7.58 6.61
C CYS A 202 -16.65 -6.19 6.89
N ASP A 203 -16.18 -5.49 5.87
CA ASP A 203 -15.70 -4.11 6.02
C ASP A 203 -16.80 -3.15 5.53
N LEU A 204 -17.23 -2.25 6.41
CA LEU A 204 -18.23 -1.22 6.15
C LEU A 204 -17.58 0.15 6.36
N ILE A 205 -17.83 1.07 5.46
CA ILE A 205 -17.49 2.49 5.64
C ILE A 205 -18.76 3.29 5.88
N VAL A 206 -18.67 4.32 6.71
CA VAL A 206 -19.81 5.18 7.07
C VAL A 206 -19.40 6.62 6.84
N PRO A 207 -19.92 7.27 5.78
CA PRO A 207 -19.68 8.69 5.57
C PRO A 207 -20.25 9.51 6.73
N PHE A 208 -19.56 10.58 7.11
CA PHE A 208 -20.09 11.55 8.05
C PHE A 208 -19.82 12.98 7.60
N ALA A 209 -20.72 13.87 8.01
CA ALA A 209 -20.71 15.29 7.69
C ALA A 209 -20.73 16.14 8.98
N PRO A 210 -20.15 17.34 8.95
CA PRO A 210 -20.22 18.24 10.09
C PRO A 210 -21.61 18.91 10.16
N PRO A 211 -22.03 19.35 11.36
CA PRO A 211 -23.28 20.07 11.52
C PRO A 211 -23.25 21.42 10.77
N GLU A 212 -24.41 21.88 10.32
CA GLU A 212 -24.53 23.21 9.71
C GLU A 212 -24.11 24.31 10.69
N PRO A 213 -23.40 25.37 10.26
CA PRO A 213 -23.08 25.76 8.87
C PRO A 213 -21.69 25.27 8.39
N TYR A 214 -21.07 24.29 9.04
CA TYR A 214 -19.71 23.85 8.69
C TYR A 214 -19.69 22.91 7.49
N ARG A 215 -18.56 22.84 6.80
CA ARG A 215 -18.34 21.97 5.64
C ARG A 215 -16.92 21.41 5.65
N PHE A 216 -16.75 20.20 5.13
CA PHE A 216 -15.44 19.61 4.94
C PHE A 216 -14.89 19.98 3.55
N LYS A 217 -13.72 20.62 3.53
CA LYS A 217 -12.95 20.90 2.32
C LYS A 217 -11.73 19.98 2.29
N ALA A 218 -11.79 18.98 1.43
CA ALA A 218 -10.73 18.01 1.25
C ALA A 218 -9.60 18.58 0.39
N GLN A 219 -8.35 18.34 0.81
CA GLN A 219 -7.14 18.71 0.08
C GLN A 219 -6.34 17.44 -0.16
N VAL A 220 -6.18 17.05 -1.42
CA VAL A 220 -5.42 15.85 -1.77
C VAL A 220 -3.94 16.21 -1.91
N CYS A 221 -3.07 15.43 -1.26
CA CYS A 221 -1.63 15.59 -1.31
C CYS A 221 -1.05 14.75 -2.46
N PHE A 222 -1.13 15.27 -3.69
CA PHE A 222 -0.34 14.74 -4.80
C PHE A 222 1.11 15.23 -4.69
N SER A 223 2.07 14.48 -5.24
CA SER A 223 3.52 14.75 -5.18
C SER A 223 3.83 16.26 -5.30
N GLY A 224 4.41 16.86 -4.26
CA GLY A 224 4.67 18.31 -4.22
C GLY A 224 5.52 18.74 -3.01
N ASN A 225 6.15 19.93 -3.12
CA ASN A 225 7.00 20.49 -2.06
C ASN A 225 6.19 20.71 -0.78
N GLY A 226 6.46 19.92 0.27
CA GLY A 226 5.83 20.04 1.58
C GLY A 226 5.03 18.81 2.06
N VAL A 227 4.87 17.78 1.22
CA VAL A 227 4.28 16.49 1.64
C VAL A 227 5.39 15.53 2.06
N PRO A 228 5.31 14.93 3.27
CA PRO A 228 6.27 13.91 3.69
C PRO A 228 6.33 12.74 2.68
N PRO A 229 7.51 12.16 2.43
CA PRO A 229 7.69 11.12 1.42
C PRO A 229 6.90 9.84 1.73
N ASP A 230 6.53 9.59 2.98
CA ASP A 230 5.68 8.50 3.45
C ASP A 230 4.17 8.79 3.28
N LYS A 231 3.77 10.03 2.99
CA LYS A 231 2.37 10.50 2.89
C LYS A 231 1.92 10.85 1.47
N GLN A 232 2.64 10.36 0.46
CA GLN A 232 2.23 10.52 -0.94
C GLN A 232 0.93 9.78 -1.22
N GLY A 233 -0.10 10.47 -1.71
CA GLY A 233 -1.43 9.88 -1.94
C GLY A 233 -2.35 9.91 -0.70
N CYS A 234 -1.95 10.58 0.38
CA CYS A 234 -2.85 10.96 1.47
C CYS A 234 -3.58 12.27 1.13
N GLY A 235 -4.50 12.69 1.99
CA GLY A 235 -5.02 14.06 1.98
C GLY A 235 -5.28 14.61 3.37
N LYS A 236 -5.67 15.88 3.43
CA LYS A 236 -6.02 16.61 4.64
C LYS A 236 -7.44 17.12 4.51
N ILE A 237 -8.16 17.17 5.62
CA ILE A 237 -9.54 17.64 5.63
C ILE A 237 -9.57 18.92 6.45
N LYS A 238 -9.90 20.03 5.81
CA LYS A 238 -10.08 21.32 6.46
C LYS A 238 -11.56 21.54 6.74
N VAL A 239 -11.91 21.93 7.97
CA VAL A 239 -13.26 22.37 8.32
C VAL A 239 -13.37 23.85 8.00
N ILE A 240 -14.31 24.20 7.14
CA ILE A 240 -14.61 25.59 6.77
C ILE A 240 -16.03 25.94 7.19
N GLN A 241 -16.29 27.21 7.45
CA GLN A 241 -17.65 27.69 7.65
C GLN A 241 -18.28 28.00 6.29
N GLY A 242 -19.52 27.57 6.07
CA GLY A 242 -20.22 27.66 4.78
C GLY A 242 -20.40 29.06 4.21
N ASN A 243 -20.09 30.11 4.99
CA ASN A 243 -20.13 31.51 4.59
C ASN A 243 -18.81 32.02 3.97
N GLU A 244 -17.71 31.25 4.01
CA GLU A 244 -16.43 31.69 3.44
C GLU A 244 -16.35 31.55 1.91
N ASP A 245 -17.10 30.62 1.30
CA ASP A 245 -17.05 30.33 -0.16
C ASP A 245 -18.15 31.06 -0.99
N VAL A 246 -19.04 31.85 -0.36
CA VAL A 246 -19.96 32.73 -1.11
C VAL A 246 -19.24 34.06 -1.36
N ALA A 247 -18.84 34.25 -2.62
CA ALA A 247 -18.33 35.48 -3.20
C ALA A 247 -18.66 36.75 -2.39
N GLY A 248 -17.60 37.39 -1.89
CA GLY A 248 -17.63 38.46 -0.90
C GLY A 248 -18.73 39.48 -1.10
N CYS A 249 -19.41 39.78 0.01
CA CYS A 249 -20.34 40.90 0.07
C CYS A 249 -19.70 42.17 -0.48
N VAL A 250 -20.44 42.85 -1.35
CA VAL A 250 -20.04 44.11 -1.98
C VAL A 250 -19.83 45.23 -0.95
N CYS A 251 -20.23 45.02 0.31
CA CYS A 251 -20.05 45.94 1.42
C CYS A 251 -18.58 46.32 1.70
N GLY A 252 -17.59 45.52 1.28
CA GLY A 252 -16.16 45.90 1.35
C GLY A 252 -15.64 46.70 0.16
N LYS A 253 -16.40 46.86 -0.95
CA LYS A 253 -15.95 47.53 -2.18
C LYS A 253 -16.49 48.95 -2.36
N THR A 254 -17.47 49.35 -1.56
CA THR A 254 -17.98 50.72 -1.51
C THR A 254 -17.71 51.28 -0.14
N ASN A 255 -16.91 52.35 -0.05
CA ASN A 255 -16.71 53.16 1.16
C ASN A 255 -18.03 53.83 1.57
N LEU A 256 -18.98 53.05 2.05
CA LEU A 256 -20.11 53.53 2.83
C LEU A 256 -19.59 53.62 4.26
N GLY A 257 -19.64 54.82 4.84
CA GLY A 257 -18.95 55.18 6.09
C GLY A 257 -19.07 54.14 7.21
N GLU A 258 -18.08 54.14 8.09
CA GLU A 258 -17.76 53.14 9.12
C GLU A 258 -18.90 52.77 10.10
N ASP A 259 -20.08 53.38 10.00
CA ASP A 259 -21.23 53.22 10.90
C ASP A 259 -22.42 52.41 10.34
N MET A 260 -22.33 51.83 9.13
CA MET A 260 -23.39 50.92 8.62
C MET A 260 -22.97 49.44 8.73
N LEU A 261 -23.35 48.80 9.84
CA LEU A 261 -23.18 47.35 10.03
C LEU A 261 -24.05 46.58 9.03
N CYS A 262 -23.43 45.72 8.22
CA CYS A 262 -24.17 44.78 7.39
C CYS A 262 -24.87 43.76 8.30
N LEU A 263 -26.20 43.76 8.36
CA LEU A 263 -26.98 42.82 9.18
C LEU A 263 -26.74 41.34 8.82
N LEU A 264 -26.05 41.07 7.70
CA LEU A 264 -25.65 39.75 7.24
C LEU A 264 -24.20 39.38 7.63
N HIS A 265 -23.34 40.35 7.96
CA HIS A 265 -21.96 40.11 8.42
C HIS A 265 -21.72 40.85 9.73
N SER A 266 -21.69 40.12 10.86
CA SER A 266 -21.04 40.67 12.05
C SER A 266 -19.55 40.73 11.75
N ASN A 267 -18.95 41.92 11.79
CA ASN A 267 -17.52 42.14 11.62
C ASN A 267 -16.75 41.45 12.75
N ASN A 268 -16.55 40.16 12.58
CA ASN A 268 -15.84 39.29 13.47
C ASN A 268 -15.24 38.26 12.54
N GLU A 269 -13.98 38.47 12.16
CA GLU A 269 -13.06 37.35 12.04
C GLU A 269 -13.05 36.64 13.41
N ARG A 270 -14.10 35.90 13.72
CA ARG A 270 -14.10 34.99 14.85
C ARG A 270 -13.16 33.90 14.40
N SER A 271 -11.89 34.06 14.74
CA SER A 271 -10.99 32.92 14.94
C SER A 271 -11.82 31.89 15.71
N LEU A 272 -12.16 30.78 15.07
CA LEU A 272 -12.98 29.76 15.70
C LEU A 272 -12.34 29.42 17.05
N ASN A 273 -13.07 29.68 18.13
CA ASN A 273 -12.57 29.49 19.49
C ASN A 273 -12.07 28.05 19.64
N SER A 274 -11.00 27.86 20.41
CA SER A 274 -10.37 26.54 20.61
C SER A 274 -11.36 25.46 21.08
N SER A 275 -12.43 25.83 21.79
CA SER A 275 -13.47 24.88 22.24
C SER A 275 -14.35 24.38 21.10
N VAL A 276 -14.77 25.26 20.18
CA VAL A 276 -15.61 24.90 19.02
C VAL A 276 -14.82 24.01 18.05
N MET A 277 -13.50 24.21 17.97
CA MET A 277 -12.62 23.35 17.17
C MET A 277 -12.48 21.93 17.74
N GLU A 278 -12.45 21.80 19.08
CA GLU A 278 -12.48 20.48 19.73
C GLU A 278 -13.83 19.79 19.54
N ASP A 279 -14.94 20.54 19.57
CA ASP A 279 -16.28 20.02 19.26
C ASP A 279 -16.39 19.54 17.80
N LEU A 280 -15.67 20.17 16.87
CA LEU A 280 -15.58 19.80 15.45
C LEU A 280 -14.49 18.76 15.15
N LEU A 281 -13.95 18.08 16.17
CA LEU A 281 -12.97 16.99 16.04
C LEU A 281 -11.64 17.41 15.37
N CYS A 282 -11.30 18.71 15.44
CA CYS A 282 -10.09 19.27 14.85
C CYS A 282 -8.87 19.17 15.77
N SER A 283 -7.67 19.10 15.19
CA SER A 283 -6.43 19.15 15.97
C SER A 283 -6.27 20.51 16.65
N LYS A 284 -5.74 20.53 17.89
CA LYS A 284 -5.64 21.73 18.73
C LYS A 284 -4.97 22.90 18.00
N GLY A 285 -5.69 24.02 17.89
CA GLY A 285 -5.20 25.23 17.23
C GLY A 285 -5.13 25.17 15.70
N THR A 286 -5.75 24.16 15.07
CA THR A 286 -5.84 24.05 13.61
C THR A 286 -7.28 23.81 13.16
N GLN A 287 -7.59 24.15 11.90
CA GLN A 287 -8.88 23.85 11.27
C GLN A 287 -8.87 22.47 10.57
N TYR A 288 -7.92 21.59 10.90
CA TYR A 288 -7.80 20.30 10.25
C TYR A 288 -8.32 19.17 11.14
N LEU A 289 -9.06 18.25 10.52
CA LEU A 289 -9.67 17.12 11.19
C LEU A 289 -8.61 16.13 11.69
N ASN A 290 -8.69 15.80 12.98
CA ASN A 290 -7.77 14.86 13.62
C ASN A 290 -8.35 13.44 13.59
N THR A 291 -7.63 12.49 13.01
CA THR A 291 -8.06 11.09 12.89
C THR A 291 -8.33 10.46 14.26
N GLY A 292 -7.46 10.66 15.24
CA GLY A 292 -7.60 10.14 16.61
C GLY A 292 -8.83 10.68 17.33
N GLN A 293 -9.18 11.96 17.17
CA GLN A 293 -10.40 12.55 17.74
C GLN A 293 -11.65 11.97 17.09
N VAL A 294 -11.67 11.84 15.76
CA VAL A 294 -12.77 11.20 15.03
C VAL A 294 -12.97 9.76 15.49
N MET A 295 -11.89 9.00 15.66
CA MET A 295 -12.00 7.61 16.11
C MET A 295 -12.55 7.51 17.55
N LYS A 296 -12.13 8.40 18.46
CA LYS A 296 -12.66 8.46 19.82
C LYS A 296 -14.14 8.85 19.86
N TRP A 297 -14.53 9.87 19.10
CA TRP A 297 -15.92 10.28 18.96
C TRP A 297 -16.77 9.12 18.43
N PHE A 298 -16.32 8.46 17.37
CA PHE A 298 -17.04 7.36 16.77
C PHE A 298 -17.20 6.18 17.74
N GLN A 299 -16.16 5.84 18.51
CA GLN A 299 -16.23 4.81 19.54
C GLN A 299 -17.30 5.11 20.60
N ILE A 300 -17.33 6.36 21.09
CA ILE A 300 -18.31 6.81 22.09
C ILE A 300 -19.72 6.75 21.50
N ALA A 301 -19.90 7.22 20.26
CA ALA A 301 -21.18 7.23 19.57
C ALA A 301 -21.72 5.81 19.35
N VAL A 302 -20.89 4.88 18.86
CA VAL A 302 -21.24 3.46 18.69
C VAL A 302 -21.58 2.80 20.02
N THR A 303 -20.83 3.09 21.09
CA THR A 303 -21.10 2.54 22.42
C THR A 303 -22.45 3.02 22.96
N LYS A 304 -22.76 4.32 22.80
CA LYS A 304 -24.07 4.88 23.18
C LYS A 304 -25.21 4.26 22.37
N ALA A 305 -25.03 4.10 21.06
CA ALA A 305 -26.01 3.47 20.17
C ALA A 305 -26.26 2.01 20.57
N TRP A 306 -25.19 1.23 20.82
CA TRP A 306 -25.31 -0.15 21.29
C TRP A 306 -26.05 -0.26 22.62
N ASN A 307 -25.78 0.61 23.59
CA ASN A 307 -26.50 0.62 24.87
C ASN A 307 -28.02 0.84 24.70
N LYS A 308 -28.43 1.52 23.63
CA LYS A 308 -29.85 1.75 23.30
C LYS A 308 -30.50 0.53 22.67
N ILE A 309 -29.81 -0.19 21.78
CA ILE A 309 -30.38 -1.32 21.01
C ILE A 309 -30.01 -2.70 21.55
N SER A 310 -29.14 -2.79 22.55
CA SER A 310 -28.66 -4.06 23.12
C SER A 310 -29.80 -4.98 23.55
N HIS A 311 -30.90 -4.42 24.04
CA HIS A 311 -32.09 -5.17 24.46
C HIS A 311 -32.85 -5.85 23.31
N LYS A 312 -32.63 -5.45 22.05
CA LYS A 312 -33.29 -6.04 20.87
C LYS A 312 -32.62 -7.34 20.41
N TYR A 313 -31.38 -7.62 20.86
CA TYR A 313 -30.57 -8.70 20.33
C TYR A 313 -30.10 -9.68 21.41
N ASP A 314 -30.11 -10.97 21.07
CA ASP A 314 -29.65 -12.06 21.94
C ASP A 314 -28.15 -12.39 21.74
N PHE A 315 -27.31 -11.40 21.44
CA PHE A 315 -25.87 -11.58 21.26
C PHE A 315 -25.04 -10.50 21.96
N GLU A 316 -23.78 -10.84 22.24
CA GLU A 316 -22.81 -9.93 22.83
C GLU A 316 -22.00 -9.22 21.73
N LEU A 317 -21.91 -7.89 21.80
CA LEU A 317 -21.05 -7.07 20.96
C LEU A 317 -19.76 -6.72 21.73
N THR A 318 -18.61 -6.97 21.11
CA THR A 318 -17.29 -6.70 21.70
C THR A 318 -16.41 -5.92 20.72
N PHE A 319 -15.64 -4.97 21.24
CA PHE A 319 -14.61 -4.26 20.49
C PHE A 319 -13.33 -5.11 20.47
N ARG A 320 -12.78 -5.38 19.29
CA ARG A 320 -11.62 -6.28 19.12
C ARG A 320 -10.29 -5.62 19.40
N ASN A 321 -10.17 -4.34 19.10
CA ASN A 321 -8.92 -3.61 19.17
C ASN A 321 -9.20 -2.20 19.70
N LEU A 322 -8.37 -1.74 20.64
CA LEU A 322 -8.42 -0.38 21.19
C LEU A 322 -7.96 0.64 20.15
N ASP A 323 -7.03 0.27 19.27
CA ASP A 323 -6.44 1.15 18.25
C ASP A 323 -7.32 1.28 16.99
N SER A 324 -8.33 0.42 16.86
CA SER A 324 -9.34 0.50 15.79
C SER A 324 -10.73 0.29 16.39
N PRO A 325 -11.36 1.33 16.95
CA PRO A 325 -12.64 1.22 17.64
C PRO A 325 -13.80 0.82 16.71
N GLY A 326 -13.59 0.85 15.39
CA GLY A 326 -14.49 0.29 14.39
C GLY A 326 -14.49 -1.24 14.29
N ALA A 327 -13.51 -1.93 14.90
CA ALA A 327 -13.36 -3.37 14.79
C ALA A 327 -14.27 -4.11 15.77
N LEU A 328 -15.43 -4.56 15.28
CA LEU A 328 -16.48 -5.17 16.09
C LEU A 328 -16.52 -6.70 15.94
N LYS A 329 -16.97 -7.37 17.01
CA LYS A 329 -17.16 -8.82 17.07
C LYS A 329 -18.46 -9.14 17.78
N ILE A 330 -19.33 -9.84 17.07
CA ILE A 330 -20.59 -10.38 17.59
C ILE A 330 -20.38 -11.84 17.99
N LYS A 331 -20.78 -12.18 19.21
CA LYS A 331 -20.78 -13.54 19.74
C LYS A 331 -22.21 -13.96 20.05
N PHE A 332 -22.70 -14.95 19.32
CA PHE A 332 -24.01 -15.55 19.57
C PHE A 332 -23.94 -16.58 20.70
N ARG A 333 -25.06 -16.82 21.38
CA ARG A 333 -25.19 -17.92 22.36
C ARG A 333 -24.92 -19.30 21.77
N SER A 334 -25.13 -19.46 20.46
CA SER A 334 -24.79 -20.67 19.70
C SER A 334 -23.28 -20.93 19.57
N GLY A 335 -22.43 -20.01 20.03
CA GLY A 335 -20.98 -20.07 19.84
C GLY A 335 -20.50 -19.56 18.48
N LYS A 336 -21.43 -19.25 17.55
CA LYS A 336 -21.07 -18.59 16.28
C LYS A 336 -20.50 -17.19 16.57
N VAL A 337 -19.42 -16.86 15.88
CA VAL A 337 -18.78 -15.54 15.97
C VAL A 337 -18.80 -14.91 14.59
N ILE A 338 -19.29 -13.67 14.51
CA ILE A 338 -19.24 -12.84 13.31
C ILE A 338 -18.36 -11.63 13.61
N VAL A 339 -17.52 -11.28 12.64
CA VAL A 339 -16.52 -10.24 12.79
C VAL A 339 -16.64 -9.26 11.64
N PHE A 340 -16.68 -7.98 11.95
CA PHE A 340 -16.84 -6.92 10.96
C PHE A 340 -16.17 -5.63 11.43
N ASN A 341 -15.95 -4.71 10.51
CA ASN A 341 -15.37 -3.40 10.75
C ASN A 341 -16.35 -2.34 10.28
N ILE A 342 -16.60 -1.32 11.10
CA ILE A 342 -17.29 -0.11 10.69
C ILE A 342 -16.30 1.06 10.83
N THR A 343 -15.97 1.70 9.73
CA THR A 343 -14.98 2.79 9.70
C THR A 343 -15.64 4.11 9.31
N PRO A 344 -15.55 5.17 10.13
CA PRO A 344 -16.04 6.48 9.74
C PRO A 344 -15.15 7.06 8.65
N VAL A 345 -15.75 7.64 7.62
CA VAL A 345 -15.04 8.21 6.47
C VAL A 345 -15.60 9.57 6.09
N VAL A 346 -14.78 10.38 5.43
CA VAL A 346 -15.23 11.66 4.85
C VAL A 346 -15.28 11.53 3.34
N GLN A 347 -16.39 11.93 2.73
CA GLN A 347 -16.56 11.90 1.28
C GLN A 347 -15.82 13.05 0.60
N PHE A 348 -15.20 12.78 -0.56
CA PHE A 348 -14.58 13.81 -1.40
C PHE A 348 -15.58 14.36 -2.42
N GLU A 349 -15.98 15.64 -2.28
CA GLU A 349 -16.72 16.41 -3.31
C GLU A 349 -17.88 15.63 -3.99
N ASP A 350 -18.76 15.02 -3.19
CA ASP A 350 -19.91 14.21 -3.64
C ASP A 350 -19.55 13.02 -4.56
N SER A 351 -18.29 12.59 -4.55
CA SER A 351 -17.80 11.44 -5.31
C SER A 351 -17.70 10.18 -4.44
N ASP A 352 -17.57 9.00 -5.05
CA ASP A 352 -17.35 7.75 -4.31
C ASP A 352 -15.89 7.57 -3.80
N VAL A 353 -15.14 8.66 -3.65
CA VAL A 353 -13.79 8.65 -3.07
C VAL A 353 -13.91 9.04 -1.60
N TYR A 354 -13.29 8.25 -0.73
CA TYR A 354 -13.44 8.41 0.72
C TYR A 354 -12.09 8.57 1.41
N PHE A 355 -12.03 9.49 2.37
CA PHE A 355 -10.92 9.63 3.30
C PHE A 355 -11.13 8.71 4.50
N VAL A 356 -10.15 7.84 4.73
CA VAL A 356 -10.16 6.84 5.79
C VAL A 356 -9.12 7.20 6.84
N SER A 357 -9.54 7.20 8.10
CA SER A 357 -8.71 7.55 9.24
C SER A 357 -7.62 6.52 9.53
N HIS A 358 -7.90 5.25 9.30
CA HIS A 358 -6.98 4.13 9.51
C HIS A 358 -7.43 2.92 8.68
N PHE A 359 -6.48 2.19 8.10
CA PHE A 359 -6.73 0.82 7.65
C PHE A 359 -6.18 -0.13 8.72
N ALA A 360 -7.01 -1.05 9.23
CA ALA A 360 -6.66 -1.97 10.32
C ALA A 360 -5.45 -2.89 10.05
N ASN A 361 -4.88 -2.86 8.83
CA ASN A 361 -3.72 -3.66 8.41
C ASN A 361 -2.41 -2.86 8.31
N ASP A 362 -2.40 -1.56 8.61
CA ASP A 362 -1.24 -0.67 8.41
C ASP A 362 -0.44 -0.41 9.69
N ALA A 363 -0.57 -1.29 10.68
CA ALA A 363 0.04 -1.20 12.01
C ALA A 363 1.58 -1.35 12.02
N LEU A 364 2.24 -1.28 10.87
CA LEU A 364 3.71 -1.25 10.78
C LEU A 364 4.26 0.19 10.74
N LEU A 365 3.40 1.20 10.57
CA LEU A 365 3.81 2.60 10.39
C LEU A 365 3.38 3.52 11.56
N ASP A 366 2.96 2.93 12.67
CA ASP A 366 2.21 3.63 13.72
C ASP A 366 3.05 4.52 14.65
N ASP A 367 4.39 4.52 14.53
CA ASP A 367 5.23 5.31 15.43
C ASP A 367 5.50 6.74 14.96
N CYS A 368 5.13 7.12 13.74
CA CYS A 368 5.41 8.47 13.22
C CYS A 368 4.40 8.90 12.17
N SER A 369 3.23 9.40 12.56
CA SER A 369 2.51 10.28 11.65
C SER A 369 1.60 11.29 12.33
N SER A 370 1.62 12.51 11.82
CA SER A 370 0.68 13.55 12.18
C SER A 370 -0.76 13.07 11.95
N ASP A 371 -1.58 13.10 12.99
CA ASP A 371 -3.02 12.75 13.02
C ASP A 371 -3.92 13.50 12.00
N ILE A 372 -3.34 14.37 11.18
CA ILE A 372 -4.05 15.23 10.23
C ILE A 372 -4.06 14.63 8.82
N TYR A 373 -3.23 13.62 8.56
CA TYR A 373 -3.18 12.95 7.25
C TYR A 373 -4.15 11.77 7.20
N TRP A 374 -5.01 11.78 6.20
CA TRP A 374 -6.01 10.77 5.92
C TRP A 374 -5.62 9.96 4.69
N SER A 375 -5.84 8.65 4.72
CA SER A 375 -5.59 7.78 3.57
C SER A 375 -6.79 7.80 2.63
N LEU A 376 -6.55 7.77 1.32
CA LEU A 376 -7.63 7.71 0.32
C LEU A 376 -8.06 6.26 0.07
N SER A 377 -9.37 6.03 -0.01
CA SER A 377 -9.97 4.76 -0.39
C SER A 377 -10.77 4.91 -1.67
N PHE A 378 -10.45 4.05 -2.64
CA PHE A 378 -11.16 3.92 -3.90
C PHE A 378 -11.98 2.62 -3.97
N ALA A 379 -12.24 1.97 -2.84
CA ALA A 379 -12.83 0.63 -2.79
C ALA A 379 -14.16 0.53 -3.54
N VAL A 380 -14.99 1.58 -3.54
CA VAL A 380 -16.26 1.60 -4.29
C VAL A 380 -16.01 1.59 -5.80
N TYR A 381 -15.04 2.36 -6.29
CA TYR A 381 -14.61 2.35 -7.70
C TYR A 381 -13.97 1.01 -8.07
N GLU A 382 -13.14 0.44 -7.21
CA GLU A 382 -12.52 -0.87 -7.44
C GLU A 382 -13.57 -1.97 -7.56
N ARG A 383 -14.60 -1.96 -6.71
CA ARG A 383 -15.74 -2.87 -6.79
C ARG A 383 -16.49 -2.71 -8.11
N ARG A 384 -16.74 -1.46 -8.52
CA ARG A 384 -17.42 -1.14 -9.79
C ARG A 384 -16.59 -1.59 -11.00
N LEU A 385 -15.27 -1.36 -10.96
CA LEU A 385 -14.30 -1.81 -11.96
C LEU A 385 -14.28 -3.33 -12.06
N LEU A 386 -14.10 -4.04 -10.94
CA LEU A 386 -14.09 -5.51 -10.92
C LEU A 386 -15.41 -6.09 -11.47
N LYS A 387 -16.55 -5.48 -11.12
CA LYS A 387 -17.85 -5.88 -11.67
C LYS A 387 -17.95 -5.62 -13.18
N SER A 388 -17.39 -4.52 -13.69
CA SER A 388 -17.35 -4.21 -15.11
C SER A 388 -16.43 -5.18 -15.87
N LEU A 389 -15.24 -5.46 -15.33
CA LEU A 389 -14.28 -6.42 -15.89
C LEU A 389 -14.85 -7.84 -15.89
N ALA A 390 -15.50 -8.27 -14.81
CA ALA A 390 -16.11 -9.59 -14.71
C ALA A 390 -17.15 -9.87 -15.81
N LYS A 391 -17.86 -8.84 -16.30
CA LYS A 391 -18.81 -8.97 -17.42
C LYS A 391 -18.11 -9.20 -18.78
N LYS A 392 -16.85 -8.81 -18.91
CA LYS A 392 -16.06 -8.95 -20.15
C LYS A 392 -15.22 -10.23 -20.17
N LEU A 393 -15.06 -10.88 -19.01
CA LEU A 393 -14.28 -12.10 -18.88
C LEU A 393 -15.08 -13.34 -19.34
N PRO A 394 -14.41 -14.41 -19.78
CA PRO A 394 -15.04 -15.68 -20.12
C PRO A 394 -15.85 -16.27 -18.96
N GLU A 395 -16.86 -17.08 -19.31
CA GLU A 395 -17.57 -17.94 -18.36
C GLU A 395 -16.55 -18.86 -17.65
N ASN A 396 -16.60 -18.94 -16.31
CA ASN A 396 -15.64 -19.65 -15.47
C ASN A 396 -14.18 -19.12 -15.53
N SER A 397 -14.01 -17.80 -15.54
CA SER A 397 -12.68 -17.20 -15.50
C SER A 397 -11.91 -17.46 -14.19
N CYS A 398 -10.60 -17.65 -14.29
CA CYS A 398 -9.71 -18.03 -13.19
C CYS A 398 -9.19 -16.85 -12.34
N HIS A 399 -9.47 -15.60 -12.72
CA HIS A 399 -8.91 -14.39 -12.11
C HIS A 399 -9.08 -14.30 -10.58
N LEU A 400 -10.29 -14.56 -10.06
CA LEU A 400 -10.54 -14.56 -8.61
C LEU A 400 -9.89 -15.77 -7.93
N SER A 401 -9.86 -16.92 -8.59
CA SER A 401 -9.18 -18.12 -8.08
C SER A 401 -7.69 -17.88 -7.90
N CYS A 402 -7.02 -17.22 -8.86
CA CYS A 402 -5.62 -16.83 -8.75
C CYS A 402 -5.39 -15.94 -7.52
N LEU A 403 -6.17 -14.86 -7.39
CA LEU A 403 -6.06 -13.92 -6.26
C LEU A 403 -6.29 -14.63 -4.92
N GLN A 404 -7.29 -15.51 -4.85
CA GLN A 404 -7.61 -16.29 -3.67
C GLN A 404 -6.49 -17.25 -3.27
N ILE A 405 -5.88 -17.95 -4.24
CA ILE A 405 -4.77 -18.87 -3.99
C ILE A 405 -3.57 -18.07 -3.46
N VAL A 406 -3.18 -16.96 -4.11
CA VAL A 406 -2.04 -16.14 -3.66
C VAL A 406 -2.31 -15.54 -2.26
N SER A 407 -3.51 -15.02 -2.01
CA SER A 407 -3.88 -14.52 -0.69
C SER A 407 -3.83 -15.61 0.40
N PHE A 408 -4.25 -16.84 0.07
CA PHE A 408 -4.15 -17.97 1.00
C PHE A 408 -2.69 -18.30 1.31
N LEU A 409 -1.84 -18.42 0.28
CA LEU A 409 -0.42 -18.73 0.44
C LEU A 409 0.29 -17.66 1.27
N HIS A 410 0.05 -16.39 0.94
CA HIS A 410 0.60 -15.26 1.66
C HIS A 410 0.19 -15.29 3.14
N ARG A 411 -1.10 -15.52 3.43
CA ARG A 411 -1.58 -15.63 4.82
C ARG A 411 -0.92 -16.77 5.58
N LYS A 412 -0.80 -17.96 4.96
CA LYS A 412 -0.15 -19.11 5.60
C LYS A 412 1.32 -18.84 5.87
N GLN A 413 2.01 -18.19 4.94
CA GLN A 413 3.40 -17.79 5.15
C GLN A 413 3.53 -16.74 6.27
N CYS A 414 2.65 -15.75 6.33
CA CYS A 414 2.64 -14.77 7.41
C CYS A 414 2.37 -15.39 8.80
N ASN A 415 1.60 -16.48 8.86
CA ASN A 415 1.43 -17.23 10.11
C ASN A 415 2.71 -17.96 10.56
N LEU A 416 3.61 -18.28 9.63
CA LEU A 416 4.86 -19.00 9.89
C LEU A 416 6.02 -18.03 10.21
N THR A 417 6.13 -16.93 9.44
CA THR A 417 7.26 -15.98 9.47
C THR A 417 6.94 -14.67 10.18
N GLY A 418 5.69 -14.51 10.62
CA GLY A 418 5.16 -13.26 11.15
C GLY A 418 4.69 -12.29 10.05
N ARG A 419 4.33 -11.08 10.45
CA ARG A 419 3.77 -10.07 9.53
C ARG A 419 4.78 -9.70 8.43
N SER A 420 4.28 -9.70 7.20
CA SER A 420 4.92 -9.19 5.99
C SER A 420 4.41 -7.78 5.67
N GLY A 421 5.20 -6.98 4.95
CA GLY A 421 4.75 -5.69 4.41
C GLY A 421 3.83 -5.82 3.20
N LEU A 422 3.66 -7.04 2.64
CA LEU A 422 2.63 -7.31 1.65
C LEU A 422 1.26 -7.45 2.31
N ASN A 423 0.23 -6.90 1.68
CA ASN A 423 -1.15 -7.04 2.12
C ASN A 423 -2.04 -7.49 0.94
N ASN A 424 -3.30 -7.82 1.22
CA ASN A 424 -4.22 -8.28 0.18
C ASN A 424 -4.55 -7.18 -0.84
N TYR A 425 -4.39 -5.91 -0.47
CA TYR A 425 -4.57 -4.78 -1.37
C TYR A 425 -3.47 -4.74 -2.45
N HIS A 426 -2.22 -5.04 -2.10
CA HIS A 426 -1.12 -5.21 -3.06
C HIS A 426 -1.41 -6.35 -4.03
N LEU A 427 -1.87 -7.50 -3.53
CA LEU A 427 -2.22 -8.65 -4.37
C LEU A 427 -3.37 -8.32 -5.33
N LYS A 428 -4.41 -7.64 -4.85
CA LYS A 428 -5.52 -7.14 -5.69
C LYS A 428 -5.02 -6.15 -6.75
N THR A 429 -4.11 -5.25 -6.38
CA THR A 429 -3.53 -4.27 -7.31
C THR A 429 -2.75 -4.96 -8.43
N VAL A 430 -1.98 -6.00 -8.11
CA VAL A 430 -1.28 -6.84 -9.11
C VAL A 430 -2.28 -7.51 -10.05
N LEU A 431 -3.37 -8.09 -9.53
CA LEU A 431 -4.42 -8.68 -10.37
C LEU A 431 -5.02 -7.64 -11.33
N LEU A 432 -5.33 -6.44 -10.84
CA LEU A 432 -5.90 -5.37 -11.66
C LEU A 432 -4.95 -4.96 -12.78
N HIS A 433 -3.66 -4.79 -12.51
CA HIS A 433 -2.67 -4.51 -13.57
C HIS A 433 -2.62 -5.62 -14.61
N LEU A 434 -2.62 -6.89 -14.19
CA LEU A 434 -2.65 -8.02 -15.13
C LEU A 434 -3.93 -8.05 -15.97
N LEU A 435 -5.08 -7.70 -15.39
CA LEU A 435 -6.35 -7.62 -16.12
C LEU A 435 -6.36 -6.50 -17.17
N PHE A 436 -5.58 -5.43 -16.97
CA PHE A 436 -5.41 -4.37 -17.97
C PHE A 436 -4.37 -4.72 -19.03
N SER A 437 -3.32 -5.46 -18.69
CA SER A 437 -2.23 -5.80 -19.61
C SER A 437 -2.49 -7.02 -20.50
N ARG A 438 -3.46 -7.88 -20.15
CA ARG A 438 -3.74 -9.14 -20.86
C ARG A 438 -5.14 -9.14 -21.49
N PRO A 439 -5.33 -9.81 -22.63
CA PRO A 439 -6.64 -9.96 -23.24
C PRO A 439 -7.56 -10.80 -22.34
N PHE A 440 -8.86 -10.48 -22.35
CA PHE A 440 -9.84 -11.13 -21.49
C PHE A 440 -9.98 -12.65 -21.77
N SER A 441 -9.75 -13.08 -23.01
CA SER A 441 -9.78 -14.49 -23.44
C SER A 441 -8.81 -15.37 -22.66
N ASP A 442 -7.68 -14.83 -22.22
CA ASP A 442 -6.64 -15.63 -21.58
C ASP A 442 -6.99 -16.03 -20.13
N TRP A 443 -8.05 -15.47 -19.57
CA TRP A 443 -8.46 -15.72 -18.19
C TRP A 443 -9.37 -16.93 -18.05
N GLY A 444 -9.49 -17.78 -19.09
CA GLY A 444 -10.20 -19.05 -19.01
C GLY A 444 -9.64 -19.96 -17.91
N PHE A 445 -10.48 -20.88 -17.41
CA PHE A 445 -10.10 -21.85 -16.38
C PHE A 445 -8.87 -22.69 -16.75
N GLU A 446 -8.72 -23.03 -18.02
CA GLU A 446 -7.59 -23.82 -18.56
C GLU A 446 -6.24 -23.17 -18.28
N ASN A 447 -6.19 -21.84 -18.15
CA ASN A 447 -4.97 -21.08 -17.94
C ASN A 447 -4.69 -20.78 -16.46
N LEU A 448 -5.41 -21.39 -15.51
CA LEU A 448 -5.29 -21.11 -14.08
C LEU A 448 -3.85 -21.15 -13.57
N GLU A 449 -3.08 -22.18 -13.93
CA GLU A 449 -1.68 -22.31 -13.50
C GLU A 449 -0.81 -21.17 -14.08
N VAL A 450 -0.96 -20.89 -15.38
CA VAL A 450 -0.20 -19.86 -16.08
C VAL A 450 -0.52 -18.48 -15.52
N ARG A 451 -1.80 -18.17 -15.29
CA ARG A 451 -2.24 -16.88 -14.71
C ARG A 451 -1.80 -16.72 -13.25
N LEU A 452 -1.80 -17.79 -12.47
CA LEU A 452 -1.24 -17.78 -11.11
C LEU A 452 0.26 -17.48 -11.13
N ARG A 453 1.00 -18.09 -12.06
CA ARG A 453 2.43 -17.84 -12.27
C ARG A 453 2.69 -16.39 -12.69
N ASP A 454 1.90 -15.86 -13.62
CA ASP A 454 2.01 -14.46 -14.06
C ASP A 454 1.79 -13.49 -12.90
N MET A 455 0.85 -13.78 -11.99
CA MET A 455 0.62 -13.00 -10.78
C MET A 455 1.82 -13.00 -9.83
N LEU A 456 2.42 -14.17 -9.60
CA LEU A 456 3.62 -14.29 -8.77
C LEU A 456 4.82 -13.61 -9.41
N ARG A 457 4.98 -13.72 -10.74
CA ARG A 457 6.06 -13.05 -11.49
C ARG A 457 5.91 -11.53 -11.45
N TYR A 458 4.70 -11.02 -11.65
CA TYR A 458 4.46 -9.57 -11.57
C TYR A 458 4.76 -9.04 -10.17
N LEU A 459 4.40 -9.78 -9.13
CA LEU A 459 4.71 -9.42 -7.75
C LEU A 459 6.23 -9.45 -7.47
N GLU A 460 6.94 -10.48 -7.95
CA GLU A 460 8.41 -10.58 -7.86
C GLU A 460 9.08 -9.38 -8.55
N LYS A 461 8.67 -9.07 -9.78
CA LYS A 461 9.16 -7.91 -10.55
C LYS A 461 8.88 -6.59 -9.80
N SER A 462 7.66 -6.41 -9.29
CA SER A 462 7.28 -5.21 -8.53
C SER A 462 8.12 -5.03 -7.26
N LEU A 463 8.44 -6.12 -6.57
CA LEU A 463 9.32 -6.11 -5.41
C LEU A 463 10.74 -5.71 -5.83
N GLN A 464 11.31 -6.35 -6.85
CA GLN A 464 12.65 -6.05 -7.37
C GLN A 464 12.79 -4.59 -7.81
N GLU A 465 11.81 -4.08 -8.56
CA GLU A 465 11.73 -2.68 -8.99
C GLU A 465 11.36 -1.71 -7.86
N LYS A 466 11.01 -2.23 -6.67
CA LYS A 466 10.57 -1.45 -5.50
C LYS A 466 9.37 -0.54 -5.82
N ARG A 467 8.56 -0.93 -6.81
CA ARG A 467 7.48 -0.11 -7.34
C ARG A 467 6.25 -0.97 -7.64
N LEU A 468 5.15 -0.62 -6.99
CA LEU A 468 3.81 -1.07 -7.33
C LEU A 468 2.91 0.15 -7.45
N SER A 469 2.68 0.60 -8.67
CA SER A 469 1.81 1.75 -8.95
C SER A 469 0.35 1.45 -8.57
N HIS A 470 -0.37 2.42 -8.03
CA HIS A 470 -1.81 2.28 -7.78
C HIS A 470 -2.56 1.98 -9.10
N SER A 471 -3.57 1.09 -9.06
CA SER A 471 -4.28 0.64 -10.27
C SER A 471 -5.24 1.68 -10.86
N LEU A 472 -5.89 2.50 -10.02
CA LEU A 472 -6.85 3.52 -10.46
C LEU A 472 -6.26 4.92 -10.70
N ILE A 473 -5.40 5.42 -9.81
CA ILE A 473 -4.88 6.78 -9.92
C ILE A 473 -3.90 6.86 -11.10
N GLY A 474 -4.07 7.85 -11.98
CA GLY A 474 -3.18 8.06 -13.14
C GLY A 474 -3.30 7.00 -14.24
N ASN A 475 -4.28 6.10 -14.17
CA ASN A 475 -4.47 5.04 -15.15
C ASN A 475 -5.48 5.48 -16.24
N ARG A 476 -5.00 5.55 -17.48
CA ARG A 476 -5.79 5.95 -18.66
C ARG A 476 -6.67 4.83 -19.24
N PHE A 477 -6.45 3.58 -18.82
CA PHE A 477 -7.22 2.42 -19.29
C PHE A 477 -8.53 2.21 -18.53
N ILE A 478 -8.83 3.05 -17.55
CA ILE A 478 -10.08 2.98 -16.80
C ILE A 478 -11.22 3.41 -17.73
N PRO A 479 -12.22 2.55 -17.94
CA PRO A 479 -13.35 2.93 -18.79
C PRO A 479 -14.16 4.06 -18.15
N ALA A 480 -14.67 4.95 -19.01
CA ALA A 480 -15.32 6.20 -18.60
C ALA A 480 -16.62 5.98 -17.79
N ASP A 481 -17.22 4.79 -17.88
CA ASP A 481 -18.41 4.36 -17.13
C ASP A 481 -18.18 4.29 -15.60
N ILE A 482 -16.93 4.27 -15.17
CA ILE A 482 -16.57 4.23 -13.74
C ILE A 482 -16.71 5.61 -13.08
N CYS A 483 -16.71 6.70 -13.86
CA CYS A 483 -16.88 8.10 -13.40
C CYS A 483 -15.87 8.55 -12.33
N LEU A 484 -14.60 8.13 -12.43
CA LEU A 484 -13.55 8.57 -11.49
C LEU A 484 -13.31 10.10 -11.62
N PRO A 485 -13.13 10.87 -10.53
CA PRO A 485 -12.88 12.31 -10.63
C PRO A 485 -11.61 12.66 -11.42
N LEU A 486 -11.67 13.73 -12.21
CA LEU A 486 -10.58 14.15 -13.13
C LEU A 486 -9.24 14.39 -12.42
N VAL A 487 -9.29 14.83 -11.16
CA VAL A 487 -8.12 15.07 -10.32
C VAL A 487 -7.30 13.78 -10.16
N PHE A 488 -7.96 12.63 -9.96
CA PHE A 488 -7.30 11.33 -9.81
C PHE A 488 -6.93 10.69 -11.15
N GLN A 489 -7.67 10.98 -12.21
CA GLN A 489 -7.33 10.50 -13.57
C GLN A 489 -6.04 11.14 -14.09
N LYS A 490 -5.80 12.43 -13.79
CA LYS A 490 -4.62 13.18 -14.26
C LYS A 490 -3.42 13.12 -13.32
N ALA A 491 -3.61 12.62 -12.10
CA ALA A 491 -2.52 12.51 -11.12
C ALA A 491 -1.47 11.47 -11.53
N GLU A 492 -0.24 11.65 -11.05
CA GLU A 492 0.79 10.61 -11.17
C GLU A 492 0.42 9.40 -10.28
N PRO A 493 0.52 8.16 -10.79
CA PRO A 493 0.19 6.97 -10.01
C PRO A 493 1.14 6.84 -8.79
N PRO A 494 0.63 6.90 -7.55
CA PRO A 494 1.47 6.75 -6.36
C PRO A 494 2.00 5.31 -6.26
N ASN A 495 3.22 5.18 -5.74
CA ASN A 495 3.84 3.89 -5.48
C ASN A 495 3.38 3.34 -4.12
N LEU A 496 2.61 2.25 -4.13
CA LEU A 496 2.12 1.57 -2.93
C LEU A 496 3.26 0.94 -2.10
N PHE A 497 4.39 0.62 -2.71
CA PHE A 497 5.57 0.11 -2.00
C PHE A 497 6.42 1.21 -1.37
N ARG A 498 6.05 2.49 -1.51
CA ARG A 498 6.85 3.59 -0.98
C ARG A 498 7.06 3.50 0.55
N PRO A 499 6.03 3.27 1.39
CA PRO A 499 6.26 3.08 2.83
C PRO A 499 7.13 1.86 3.13
N LEU A 500 6.89 0.76 2.42
CA LEU A 500 7.66 -0.47 2.55
C LEU A 500 9.16 -0.25 2.22
N VAL A 501 9.45 0.52 1.18
CA VAL A 501 10.83 0.76 0.68
C VAL A 501 11.59 1.75 1.57
N LEU A 502 10.88 2.68 2.22
CA LEU A 502 11.49 3.58 3.20
C LEU A 502 12.05 2.81 4.40
N GLU A 503 11.35 1.76 4.84
CA GLU A 503 11.81 0.88 5.93
C GLU A 503 12.58 -0.34 5.39
N ARG A 504 13.91 -0.21 5.27
CA ARG A 504 14.77 -1.26 4.70
C ARG A 504 14.62 -2.63 5.37
N ALA A 505 14.42 -2.68 6.68
CA ALA A 505 14.25 -3.91 7.43
C ALA A 505 12.93 -4.61 7.06
N ALA A 506 11.82 -3.87 7.02
CA ALA A 506 10.53 -4.40 6.59
C ALA A 506 10.52 -4.82 5.12
N TYR A 507 11.17 -4.07 4.23
CA TYR A 507 11.33 -4.47 2.83
C TYR A 507 12.10 -5.78 2.72
N LYS A 508 13.26 -5.91 3.37
CA LYS A 508 14.07 -7.14 3.33
C LYS A 508 13.25 -8.33 3.84
N LYS A 509 12.61 -8.18 5.00
CA LYS A 509 11.74 -9.21 5.56
C LYS A 509 10.64 -9.62 4.60
N THR A 510 10.01 -8.66 3.94
CA THR A 510 8.93 -8.91 2.97
C THR A 510 9.41 -9.69 1.75
N VAL A 511 10.58 -9.36 1.22
CA VAL A 511 11.21 -10.08 0.11
C VAL A 511 11.57 -11.52 0.53
N ASP A 512 12.17 -11.69 1.70
CA ASP A 512 12.52 -13.01 2.25
C ASP A 512 11.26 -13.87 2.43
N THR A 513 10.22 -13.31 3.08
CA THR A 513 8.92 -13.96 3.25
C THR A 513 8.28 -14.33 1.91
N PHE A 514 8.38 -13.49 0.89
CA PHE A 514 7.85 -13.78 -0.45
C PHE A 514 8.57 -14.96 -1.12
N TYR A 515 9.90 -15.00 -1.09
CA TYR A 515 10.65 -16.12 -1.66
C TYR A 515 10.43 -17.43 -0.89
N GLU A 516 10.28 -17.37 0.44
CA GLU A 516 9.90 -18.55 1.23
C GLU A 516 8.49 -19.04 0.89
N MET A 517 7.53 -18.12 0.72
CA MET A 517 6.19 -18.46 0.23
C MET A 517 6.25 -19.21 -1.11
N LEU A 518 7.07 -18.73 -2.05
CA LEU A 518 7.26 -19.37 -3.35
C LEU A 518 7.87 -20.78 -3.23
N LYS A 519 8.88 -20.96 -2.37
CA LYS A 519 9.48 -22.28 -2.09
C LYS A 519 8.47 -23.25 -1.49
N ASN A 520 7.65 -22.78 -0.56
CA ASN A 520 6.69 -23.59 0.18
C ASN A 520 5.38 -23.83 -0.60
N ALA A 521 5.09 -23.04 -1.64
CA ALA A 521 3.79 -23.02 -2.30
C ALA A 521 3.35 -24.41 -2.80
N ALA A 522 4.22 -25.13 -3.49
CA ALA A 522 3.91 -26.44 -4.05
C ALA A 522 3.59 -27.48 -2.97
N VAL A 523 4.33 -27.45 -1.86
CA VAL A 523 4.15 -28.37 -0.73
C VAL A 523 2.85 -28.05 0.00
N LEU A 524 2.61 -26.77 0.32
CA LEU A 524 1.40 -26.32 1.00
C LEU A 524 0.14 -26.66 0.20
N ILE A 525 0.13 -26.43 -1.12
CA ILE A 525 -1.04 -26.75 -1.95
C ILE A 525 -1.32 -28.26 -1.93
N LYS A 526 -0.28 -29.09 -2.06
CA LYS A 526 -0.45 -30.55 -2.04
C LYS A 526 -0.92 -31.07 -0.68
N GLU A 527 -0.32 -30.61 0.41
CA GLU A 527 -0.66 -31.03 1.77
C GLU A 527 -2.12 -30.72 2.10
N TYR A 528 -2.57 -29.49 1.82
CA TYR A 528 -3.96 -29.09 2.06
C TYR A 528 -4.96 -29.77 1.12
N THR A 529 -4.51 -30.25 -0.04
CA THR A 529 -5.34 -31.07 -0.93
C THR A 529 -5.52 -32.50 -0.41
N LEU A 530 -4.54 -33.03 0.34
CA LEU A 530 -4.53 -34.40 0.89
C LEU A 530 -5.12 -34.50 2.32
N HIS A 531 -4.92 -33.48 3.17
CA HIS A 531 -5.16 -33.55 4.62
C HIS A 531 -6.49 -32.95 5.13
N LEU A 532 -7.54 -32.85 4.30
CA LEU A 532 -8.89 -32.66 4.81
C LEU A 532 -9.57 -34.03 4.97
N PRO A 533 -9.62 -34.62 6.17
CA PRO A 533 -10.47 -35.79 6.39
C PRO A 533 -11.92 -35.38 6.14
N ASN A 534 -12.66 -36.22 5.41
CA ASN A 534 -14.10 -36.14 5.29
C ASN A 534 -14.73 -36.03 6.69
N GLY A 535 -15.05 -34.82 7.12
CA GLY A 535 -15.86 -34.58 8.30
C GLY A 535 -17.33 -34.78 7.93
N HIS A 536 -17.79 -36.02 8.10
CA HIS A 536 -19.18 -36.47 8.24
C HIS A 536 -20.28 -35.70 7.48
N LEU A 537 -20.74 -36.29 6.37
CA LEU A 537 -22.16 -36.41 6.05
C LEU A 537 -22.33 -37.72 5.26
N ASP A 538 -22.49 -38.82 5.99
CA ASP A 538 -23.18 -40.00 5.47
C ASP A 538 -24.63 -39.57 5.21
N MET A 539 -24.97 -39.32 3.96
CA MET A 539 -26.33 -39.34 3.47
C MET A 539 -26.36 -40.35 2.34
N ASN A 540 -26.90 -41.52 2.64
CA ASN A 540 -27.23 -42.59 1.72
C ASN A 540 -27.84 -42.04 0.42
N MET A 541 -27.08 -42.09 -0.68
CA MET A 541 -27.67 -42.21 -2.00
C MET A 541 -27.84 -43.70 -2.28
N SER A 542 -28.95 -44.26 -1.81
CA SER A 542 -29.51 -45.44 -2.45
C SER A 542 -30.01 -45.01 -3.82
N LEU A 543 -29.27 -45.45 -4.84
CA LEU A 543 -29.78 -45.67 -6.18
C LEU A 543 -31.16 -46.33 -6.09
N ASN A 544 -32.18 -45.69 -6.66
CA ASN A 544 -33.32 -46.40 -7.20
C ASN A 544 -33.64 -45.82 -8.57
N THR A 545 -33.20 -46.57 -9.56
CA THR A 545 -33.78 -46.69 -10.89
C THR A 545 -35.24 -47.12 -10.78
N SER A 546 -36.15 -46.28 -11.25
CA SER A 546 -37.36 -46.62 -12.03
C SER A 546 -38.11 -45.35 -12.39
#